data_AF-A0A2V9WQK8-F1
#
_entry.id   AF-A0A2V9WQK8-F1
#
_cell.length_a   1.000
_cell.length_b   1.000
_cell.length_c   1.000
_cell.angle_alpha   90.00
_cell.angle_beta   90.00
_cell.angle_gamma   90.00
#
_symmetry.space_group_name_H-M   'P 1'
#
loop_
_entity.id
_entity.type
_entity.pdbx_description
1 polymer ?
#
loop_
_entity_poly.entity_id
_entity_poly.type
_entity_poly.pdbx_seq_one_letter_code
_entity_poly.pdbx_strand_id
1 'polypeptide(L)'
;MRRFKDRLALWLGALSAMLAMIPLISILYEAVKNGASTLNVEFLTASPGVIGQPGGGIGPAIQGTLVLVGLTVIIGVPLGVLSGIYLSEFGDNPIGRVIRFLNDVLAEFP
;
A
#
# COMPACT_ATOMS: atom_id res chain seq x y z
N MET A 1 -1.01 33.66 -22.57
CA MET A 1 -1.02 32.24 -23.01
C MET A 1 -0.61 31.24 -21.92
N ARG A 2 0.51 31.43 -21.19
CA ARG A 2 1.01 30.47 -20.16
C ARG A 2 0.00 30.16 -19.05
N ARG A 3 -0.54 31.20 -18.39
CA ARG A 3 -1.55 31.07 -17.31
C ARG A 3 -2.84 30.33 -17.70
N PHE A 4 -3.25 30.38 -18.97
CA PHE A 4 -4.44 29.67 -19.45
C PHE A 4 -4.16 28.18 -19.64
N LYS A 5 -3.00 27.84 -20.21
CA LYS A 5 -2.53 26.45 -20.34
C LYS A 5 -2.32 25.81 -18.97
N ASP A 6 -1.77 26.54 -18.02
CA ASP A 6 -1.55 26.05 -16.65
C ASP A 6 -2.88 25.74 -15.95
N ARG A 7 -3.87 26.66 -16.04
CA ARG A 7 -5.20 26.42 -15.49
C ARG A 7 -5.91 25.25 -16.18
N LEU A 8 -5.80 25.15 -17.50
CA LEU A 8 -6.43 24.08 -18.28
C LEU A 8 -5.81 22.71 -17.95
N ALA A 9 -4.50 22.64 -17.76
CA ALA A 9 -3.80 21.43 -17.31
C ALA A 9 -4.23 21.02 -15.88
N LEU A 10 -4.36 21.97 -14.96
CA LEU A 10 -4.85 21.71 -13.61
C LEU A 10 -6.29 21.19 -13.61
N TRP A 11 -7.18 21.79 -14.41
CA TRP A 11 -8.58 21.34 -14.51
C TRP A 11 -8.69 19.94 -15.15
N LEU A 12 -7.93 19.65 -16.20
CA LEU A 12 -7.89 18.31 -16.80
C LEU A 12 -7.33 17.27 -15.83
N GLY A 13 -6.26 17.60 -15.10
CA GLY A 13 -5.70 16.73 -14.07
C GLY A 13 -6.68 16.45 -12.94
N ALA A 14 -7.36 17.49 -12.44
CA ALA A 14 -8.38 17.36 -11.41
C ALA A 14 -9.58 16.52 -11.89
N LEU A 15 -10.01 16.71 -13.14
CA LEU A 15 -11.10 15.93 -13.73
C LEU A 15 -10.70 14.45 -13.87
N SER A 16 -9.48 14.18 -14.33
CA SER A 16 -8.93 12.83 -14.44
C SER A 16 -8.86 12.13 -13.07
N ALA A 17 -8.37 12.84 -12.05
CA ALA A 17 -8.35 12.32 -10.68
C ALA A 17 -9.77 12.05 -10.14
N MET A 18 -10.74 12.93 -10.39
CA MET A 18 -12.14 12.69 -10.01
C MET A 18 -12.73 11.47 -10.73
N LEU A 19 -12.43 11.29 -12.02
CA LEU A 19 -12.87 10.12 -12.76
C LEU A 19 -12.25 8.83 -12.21
N ALA A 20 -10.97 8.85 -11.81
CA ALA A 20 -10.30 7.72 -11.18
C ALA A 20 -10.88 7.37 -9.79
N MET A 21 -11.43 8.35 -9.07
CA MET A 21 -12.11 8.11 -7.79
C MET A 21 -13.41 7.33 -7.94
N ILE A 22 -14.09 7.40 -9.10
CA ILE A 22 -15.37 6.71 -9.32
C ILE A 22 -15.24 5.19 -9.15
N PRO A 23 -14.35 4.47 -9.88
CA PRO A 23 -14.20 3.03 -9.69
C PRO A 23 -13.68 2.67 -8.29
N LEU A 24 -12.82 3.51 -7.68
CA LEU A 24 -12.33 3.29 -6.33
C LEU A 24 -13.48 3.30 -5.30
N ILE A 25 -14.36 4.31 -5.39
CA ILE A 25 -15.55 4.41 -4.54
C ILE A 25 -16.52 3.26 -4.81
N SER A 26 -16.70 2.87 -6.07
CA SER A 26 -17.57 1.73 -6.44
C SER A 26 -17.10 0.43 -5.80
N ILE A 27 -15.80 0.12 -5.92
CA ILE A 27 -15.21 -1.09 -5.33
C ILE A 27 -15.31 -1.04 -3.81
N LEU A 28 -15.00 0.10 -3.19
CA LEU A 28 -15.10 0.26 -1.74
C LEU A 28 -16.55 0.06 -1.27
N TYR A 29 -17.52 0.63 -1.98
CA TYR A 29 -18.94 0.49 -1.66
C TYR A 29 -19.41 -0.97 -1.75
N GLU A 30 -19.06 -1.69 -2.82
CA GLU A 30 -19.40 -3.10 -2.96
C GLU A 30 -18.70 -3.96 -1.90
N ALA A 31 -17.42 -3.68 -1.61
CA ALA A 31 -16.66 -4.38 -0.58
C ALA A 31 -17.28 -4.20 0.81
N VAL A 32 -17.71 -2.98 1.16
CA VAL A 32 -18.36 -2.71 2.45
C VAL A 32 -19.75 -3.33 2.49
N LYS A 33 -20.55 -3.17 1.44
CA LYS A 33 -21.93 -3.71 1.39
C LYS A 33 -21.96 -5.24 1.48
N ASN A 34 -21.08 -5.92 0.75
CA ASN A 34 -21.02 -7.38 0.73
C ASN A 34 -20.17 -7.97 1.87
N GLY A 35 -19.18 -7.21 2.35
CA GLY A 35 -18.31 -7.60 3.45
C GLY A 35 -18.97 -7.43 4.81
N ALA A 36 -19.66 -6.32 5.08
CA ALA A 36 -20.19 -6.02 6.41
C ALA A 36 -21.19 -7.07 6.93
N SER A 37 -21.96 -7.71 6.04
CA SER A 37 -22.90 -8.78 6.40
C SER A 37 -22.23 -10.13 6.69
N THR A 38 -20.97 -10.30 6.31
CA THR A 38 -20.21 -11.56 6.42
C THR A 38 -19.08 -11.49 7.45
N LEU A 39 -18.86 -10.33 8.08
CA LEU A 39 -17.88 -10.15 9.16
C LEU A 39 -18.35 -10.85 10.44
N ASN A 40 -17.86 -12.07 10.67
CA ASN A 40 -17.95 -12.77 11.95
C ASN A 40 -16.59 -13.38 12.32
N VAL A 41 -16.43 -13.83 13.57
CA VAL A 41 -15.17 -14.44 14.04
C VAL A 41 -14.83 -15.69 13.22
N GLU A 42 -15.85 -16.44 12.82
CA GLU A 42 -15.69 -17.64 11.98
C GLU A 42 -15.08 -17.30 10.61
N PHE A 43 -15.50 -16.23 9.95
CA PHE A 43 -14.93 -15.73 8.71
C PHE A 43 -13.45 -15.32 8.87
N LEU A 44 -13.07 -14.78 10.03
CA LEU A 44 -11.68 -14.42 10.30
C LEU A 44 -10.77 -15.63 10.52
N THR A 45 -11.28 -16.71 11.12
CA THR A 45 -10.45 -17.87 11.49
C THR A 45 -10.59 -19.06 10.55
N ALA A 46 -11.71 -19.20 9.85
CA ALA A 46 -11.99 -20.34 9.00
C ALA A 46 -11.12 -20.33 7.74
N SER A 47 -10.90 -21.52 7.21
CA SER A 47 -10.29 -21.71 5.89
C SER A 47 -11.21 -21.20 4.77
N PRO A 48 -10.64 -20.87 3.60
CA PRO A 48 -11.43 -20.50 2.43
C PRO A 48 -12.46 -21.58 2.12
N GLY A 49 -13.70 -21.15 1.89
CA GLY A 49 -14.79 -22.04 1.52
C GLY A 49 -14.57 -22.62 0.12
N VAL A 50 -15.32 -23.68 -0.20
CA VAL A 50 -15.29 -24.28 -1.54
C VAL A 50 -15.99 -23.34 -2.52
N ILE A 51 -15.41 -23.14 -3.69
CA ILE A 51 -15.96 -22.27 -4.74
C ILE A 51 -17.40 -22.70 -5.05
N GLY A 52 -18.36 -21.79 -4.86
CA GLY A 52 -19.78 -22.01 -5.13
C GLY A 52 -20.64 -22.42 -3.93
N GLN A 53 -20.07 -22.58 -2.73
CA GLN A 53 -20.85 -22.75 -1.49
C GLN A 53 -20.87 -21.46 -0.67
N PRO A 54 -22.03 -21.09 -0.07
CA PRO A 54 -22.09 -19.97 0.86
C PRO A 54 -21.33 -20.33 2.14
N GLY A 55 -20.30 -19.53 2.47
CA GLY A 55 -19.44 -19.74 3.63
C GLY A 55 -17.95 -19.83 3.26
N GLY A 56 -17.09 -19.78 4.26
CA GLY A 56 -15.64 -19.70 4.09
C GLY A 56 -15.03 -18.49 4.80
N GLY A 57 -13.73 -18.56 5.07
CA GLY A 57 -13.01 -17.50 5.77
C GLY A 57 -11.68 -17.10 5.14
N ILE A 58 -11.04 -16.12 5.75
CA ILE A 58 -9.77 -15.52 5.33
C ILE A 58 -8.61 -15.85 6.29
N GLY A 59 -8.78 -16.85 7.17
CA GLY A 59 -7.80 -17.20 8.21
C GLY A 59 -6.38 -17.42 7.69
N PRO A 60 -6.18 -18.26 6.65
CA PRO A 60 -4.85 -18.46 6.07
C PRO A 60 -4.24 -17.19 5.46
N ALA A 61 -5.06 -16.26 4.95
CA ALA A 61 -4.57 -14.99 4.43
C ALA A 61 -4.04 -14.09 5.55
N ILE A 62 -4.79 -13.97 6.66
CA ILE A 62 -4.37 -13.22 7.85
C ILE A 62 -3.08 -13.82 8.43
N GLN A 63 -3.01 -15.14 8.58
CA GLN A 63 -1.82 -15.82 9.07
C GLN A 63 -0.61 -15.57 8.15
N GLY A 64 -0.79 -15.67 6.83
CA GLY A 64 0.25 -15.36 5.85
C GLY A 64 0.75 -13.93 5.97
N THR A 65 -0.14 -12.95 6.11
CA THR A 65 0.22 -11.55 6.32
C THR A 65 0.99 -11.35 7.63
N LEU A 66 0.55 -11.96 8.74
CA LEU A 66 1.25 -11.84 10.02
C LEU A 66 2.66 -12.41 9.97
N VAL A 67 2.84 -13.59 9.37
CA VAL A 67 4.15 -14.20 9.18
C VAL A 67 5.02 -13.33 8.27
N LEU A 68 4.48 -12.87 7.15
CA LEU A 68 5.19 -12.01 6.22
C LEU A 68 5.65 -10.71 6.88
N VAL A 69 4.74 -9.99 7.54
CA VAL A 69 5.06 -8.76 8.28
C VAL A 69 6.08 -9.02 9.37
N GLY A 70 5.94 -10.11 10.13
CA GLY A 70 6.91 -10.50 11.16
C GLY A 70 8.32 -10.68 10.59
N LEU A 71 8.45 -11.40 9.49
CA LEU A 71 9.74 -11.60 8.80
C LEU A 71 10.28 -10.29 8.22
N THR A 72 9.42 -9.48 7.60
CA THR A 72 9.79 -8.16 7.08
C THR A 72 10.29 -7.23 8.18
N VAL A 73 9.68 -7.26 9.37
CA VAL A 73 10.13 -6.45 10.50
C VAL A 73 11.50 -6.91 10.99
N ILE A 74 11.70 -8.23 11.16
CA ILE A 74 12.96 -8.79 11.66
C ILE A 74 14.15 -8.43 10.76
N ILE A 75 13.95 -8.35 9.44
CA ILE A 75 15.04 -8.10 8.49
C ILE A 75 15.06 -6.64 8.05
N GLY A 76 13.91 -6.11 7.62
CA GLY A 76 13.79 -4.79 7.02
C GLY A 76 14.00 -3.65 8.01
N VAL A 77 13.51 -3.77 9.25
CA VAL A 77 13.68 -2.70 10.24
C VAL A 77 15.14 -2.52 10.64
N PRO A 78 15.91 -3.57 11.01
CA PRO A 78 17.33 -3.39 11.31
C PRO A 78 18.11 -2.83 10.12
N LEU A 79 17.86 -3.30 8.90
CA LEU A 79 18.54 -2.78 7.69
C LEU A 79 18.19 -1.31 7.42
N GLY A 80 16.93 -0.93 7.58
CA GLY A 80 16.47 0.47 7.43
C GLY A 80 17.11 1.38 8.48
N VAL A 81 17.14 0.95 9.75
CA VAL A 81 17.76 1.72 10.84
C VAL A 81 19.27 1.84 10.63
N LEU A 82 19.96 0.75 10.31
CA LEU A 82 21.41 0.77 10.07
C LEU A 82 21.79 1.65 8.86
N SER A 83 21.02 1.59 7.77
CA SER A 83 21.26 2.45 6.61
C SER A 83 21.01 3.92 6.93
N GLY A 84 19.99 4.23 7.75
CA GLY A 84 19.75 5.58 8.28
C GLY A 84 20.90 6.09 9.16
N ILE A 85 21.38 5.27 10.10
CA ILE A 85 22.54 5.62 10.94
C ILE A 85 23.79 5.86 10.08
N TYR A 86 24.07 4.96 9.13
CA TYR A 86 25.21 5.12 8.22
C TYR A 86 25.12 6.42 7.40
N LEU A 87 23.96 6.75 6.86
CA LEU A 87 23.75 8.01 6.13
C LEU A 87 23.91 9.25 7.01
N SER A 88 23.57 9.14 8.30
CA SER A 88 23.70 10.24 9.27
C SER A 88 25.16 10.49 9.67
N GLU A 89 25.95 9.43 9.87
CA GLU A 89 27.34 9.56 10.33
C GLU A 89 28.35 9.66 9.19
N PHE A 90 28.17 8.89 8.11
CA PHE A 90 29.15 8.70 7.04
C PHE A 90 28.61 9.06 5.64
N GLY A 91 27.43 9.67 5.55
CA GLY A 91 26.71 9.85 4.29
C GLY A 91 27.36 10.78 3.26
N ASP A 92 28.42 11.50 3.59
CA ASP A 92 29.12 12.43 2.68
C ASP A 92 30.13 11.72 1.76
N ASN A 93 29.67 10.64 1.11
CA ASN A 93 30.47 9.83 0.20
C ASN A 93 29.59 9.35 -0.98
N PRO A 94 30.18 8.88 -2.11
CA PRO A 94 29.39 8.50 -3.28
C PRO A 94 28.42 7.33 -3.01
N ILE A 95 28.74 6.44 -2.07
CA ILE A 95 27.87 5.33 -1.66
C ILE A 95 26.66 5.89 -0.89
N GLY A 96 26.87 6.83 0.04
CA GLY A 96 25.80 7.53 0.75
C GLY A 96 24.84 8.25 -0.19
N ARG A 97 25.34 8.87 -1.26
CA ARG A 97 24.48 9.49 -2.29
C ARG A 97 23.57 8.48 -3.00
N VAL A 98 24.09 7.29 -3.33
CA VAL A 98 23.30 6.21 -3.95
C VAL A 98 22.26 5.67 -2.98
N ILE A 99 22.63 5.40 -1.72
CA ILE A 99 21.69 4.89 -0.71
C ILE A 99 20.58 5.90 -0.45
N ARG A 100 20.90 7.19 -0.36
CA ARG A 100 19.89 8.26 -0.19
C ARG A 100 18.93 8.32 -1.37
N PHE A 101 19.45 8.30 -2.60
CA PHE A 101 18.61 8.25 -3.80
C PHE A 101 17.68 7.03 -3.82
N LEU A 102 18.18 5.85 -3.47
CA LEU A 102 17.34 4.64 -3.40
C LEU A 102 16.25 4.78 -2.34
N ASN A 103 16.56 5.35 -1.18
CA ASN A 103 15.57 5.59 -0.12
C ASN A 103 14.50 6.60 -0.57
N ASP A 104 14.92 7.71 -1.17
CA ASP A 104 14.00 8.74 -1.66
C ASP A 104 13.05 8.15 -2.72
N VAL A 105 13.58 7.37 -3.66
CA VAL A 105 12.76 6.66 -4.66
C VAL A 105 11.79 5.68 -4.00
N LEU A 106 12.23 4.88 -3.04
CA LEU A 106 11.36 3.94 -2.32
C LEU A 106 10.25 4.65 -1.53
N ALA A 107 10.50 5.87 -1.04
CA ALA A 107 9.52 6.67 -0.32
C ALA A 107 8.57 7.47 -1.23
N GLU A 108 9.00 7.80 -2.45
CA GLU A 108 8.24 8.64 -3.40
C GLU A 108 7.25 7.85 -4.28
N PHE A 109 7.36 6.52 -4.36
CA PHE A 109 6.40 5.72 -5.14
C PHE A 109 5.03 5.63 -4.43
N PRO A 110 3.93 6.11 -5.05
CA PRO A 110 2.58 5.98 -4.51
C PRO A 110 2.02 4.56 -4.59
#